data_AF-A0A7X7B6W3-F1
#
_entry.id   AF-A0A7X7B6W3-F1
#
_cell.length_a   1.000
_cell.length_b   1.000
_cell.length_c   1.000
_cell.angle_alpha   90.00
_cell.angle_beta   90.00
_cell.angle_gamma   90.00
#
_symmetry.space_group_name_H-M   'P 1'
#
loop_
_entity.id
_entity.type
_entity.pdbx_description
1 polymer ?
#
loop_
_entity_poly.entity_id
_entity_poly.type
_entity_poly.pdbx_seq_one_letter_code
_entity_poly.pdbx_strand_id
1 'polypeptide(L)'
;MDSKEIIRRTLDFSYPERVGRSFWCSDLLSASYTVKTKETDWIKASKNRWERIDEWGNLWARVDATSKGEVVKGVLEGAEDIDSYEFPDFSKYDDYKAVEQAVSNNPGKWIIGTMPGFTFNIARKLFKLENYLCNLMLELDKMHHLHNRIDKMLEDMIINYSKAGVDSIMFVEDWGTQMQTLISPALWYKEFFPRFKKLCSLAHKCGIRVFMHSCGAIGAIIPGLIEAGVDLLQFDQPRLHGIDNLASYQDKANITFWCPVDIQTTLQTGNEELIRSEAREMIEKLWKKRGGFIAGYYSDNASIGIDPAWQEYACDEFVKRGK
;
A
#
# COMPACT_ATOMS: atom_id res chain seq x y z
N MET A 1 13.98 6.55 -22.44
CA MET A 1 13.93 5.34 -21.59
C MET A 1 12.49 4.85 -21.54
N ASP A 2 12.21 3.54 -21.44
CA ASP A 2 10.82 3.11 -21.24
C ASP A 2 10.39 3.30 -19.77
N SER A 3 9.09 3.15 -19.48
CA SER A 3 8.56 3.33 -18.13
C SER A 3 9.22 2.37 -17.12
N LYS A 4 9.43 1.12 -17.52
CA LYS A 4 10.04 0.08 -16.68
C LYS A 4 11.45 0.45 -16.24
N GLU A 5 12.30 0.89 -17.17
CA GLU A 5 13.67 1.29 -16.87
C GLU A 5 13.72 2.58 -16.02
N ILE A 6 12.77 3.52 -16.20
CA ILE A 6 12.66 4.72 -15.35
C ILE A 6 12.37 4.34 -13.89
N ILE A 7 11.41 3.44 -13.67
CA ILE A 7 11.07 2.99 -12.31
C ILE A 7 12.21 2.18 -11.71
N ARG A 8 12.83 1.27 -12.49
CA ARG A 8 14.00 0.51 -12.04
C ARG A 8 15.11 1.45 -11.57
N ARG A 9 15.49 2.45 -12.38
CA ARG A 9 16.52 3.42 -12.01
C ARG A 9 16.13 4.32 -10.84
N THR A 10 14.85 4.62 -10.70
CA THR A 10 14.32 5.36 -9.56
C THR A 10 14.55 4.58 -8.27
N LEU A 11 14.21 3.28 -8.24
CA LEU A 11 14.40 2.40 -7.09
C LEU A 11 15.89 2.11 -6.81
N ASP A 12 16.70 2.02 -7.86
CA ASP A 12 18.14 1.74 -7.77
C ASP A 12 18.99 2.99 -7.47
N PHE A 13 18.37 4.18 -7.36
CA PHE A 13 19.07 5.46 -7.19
C PHE A 13 20.16 5.71 -8.26
N SER A 14 19.85 5.36 -9.52
CA SER A 14 20.81 5.36 -10.64
C SER A 14 20.48 6.38 -11.74
N TYR A 15 20.06 7.56 -11.31
CA TYR A 15 19.87 8.76 -12.16
C TYR A 15 18.92 8.50 -13.36
N PRO A 16 17.61 8.31 -13.12
CA PRO A 16 16.63 8.19 -14.20
C PRO A 16 16.54 9.48 -15.02
N GLU A 17 16.21 9.38 -16.32
CA GLU A 17 16.16 10.54 -17.23
C GLU A 17 15.07 11.57 -16.85
N ARG A 18 14.08 11.13 -16.07
CA ARG A 18 13.01 11.94 -15.52
C ARG A 18 12.46 11.31 -14.25
N VAL A 19 11.63 12.05 -13.51
CA VAL A 19 10.87 11.50 -12.39
C VAL A 19 9.89 10.42 -12.89
N GLY A 20 9.78 9.31 -12.15
CA GLY A 20 8.72 8.32 -12.35
C GLY A 20 7.36 8.90 -11.95
N ARG A 21 6.27 8.47 -12.58
CA ARG A 21 4.94 9.04 -12.30
C ARG A 21 3.81 8.02 -12.37
N SER A 22 2.75 8.25 -11.60
CA SER A 22 1.52 7.46 -11.62
C SER A 22 0.33 8.15 -12.29
N PHE A 23 0.57 9.23 -13.04
CA PHE A 23 -0.43 10.02 -13.76
C PHE A 23 -0.01 10.25 -15.22
N TRP A 24 -0.93 10.75 -16.05
CA TRP A 24 -0.73 11.09 -17.46
C TRP A 24 0.16 10.08 -18.21
N CYS A 25 -0.40 8.90 -18.49
CA CYS A 25 0.36 7.71 -18.92
C CYS A 25 1.32 7.21 -17.83
N SER A 26 0.74 6.74 -16.72
CA SER A 26 1.44 6.15 -15.57
C SER A 26 2.55 5.18 -16.01
N ASP A 27 3.71 5.24 -15.35
CA ASP A 27 4.80 4.29 -15.53
C ASP A 27 4.51 2.92 -14.90
N LEU A 28 3.55 2.91 -13.96
CA LEU A 28 3.13 1.78 -13.17
C LEU A 28 1.82 1.22 -13.73
N LEU A 29 1.70 -0.11 -13.75
CA LEU A 29 0.46 -0.82 -14.06
C LEU A 29 0.20 -1.87 -12.99
N SER A 30 -0.96 -1.79 -12.32
CA SER A 30 -1.39 -2.82 -11.38
C SER A 30 -1.97 -4.02 -12.12
N ALA A 31 -1.64 -5.21 -11.64
CA ALA A 31 -2.16 -6.48 -12.11
C ALA A 31 -2.65 -7.33 -10.93
N SER A 32 -3.85 -7.88 -11.07
CA SER A 32 -4.53 -8.63 -10.02
C SER A 32 -4.78 -10.08 -10.46
N TYR A 33 -4.72 -10.99 -9.50
CA TYR A 33 -5.13 -12.38 -9.68
C TYR A 33 -6.66 -12.50 -9.86
N THR A 34 -7.12 -13.71 -10.19
CA THR A 34 -8.54 -14.06 -10.31
C THR A 34 -9.00 -15.10 -9.28
N VAL A 35 -8.23 -15.29 -8.21
CA VAL A 35 -8.55 -16.17 -7.08
C VAL A 35 -9.98 -15.91 -6.60
N LYS A 36 -10.75 -17.00 -6.45
CA LYS A 36 -12.12 -16.94 -5.93
C LYS A 36 -12.09 -16.69 -4.43
N THR A 37 -12.73 -15.60 -4.02
CA THR A 37 -12.88 -15.19 -2.62
C THR A 37 -14.34 -15.26 -2.18
N LYS A 38 -14.64 -14.82 -0.96
CA LYS A 38 -16.02 -14.71 -0.44
C LYS A 38 -16.67 -13.36 -0.77
N GLU A 39 -15.98 -12.50 -1.52
CA GLU A 39 -16.40 -11.12 -1.76
C GLU A 39 -17.73 -11.04 -2.51
N THR A 40 -18.57 -10.09 -2.09
CA THR A 40 -19.81 -9.72 -2.77
C THR A 40 -19.84 -8.22 -3.07
N ASP A 41 -20.68 -7.83 -4.03
CA ASP A 41 -20.98 -6.42 -4.27
C ASP A 41 -21.68 -5.77 -3.06
N TRP A 42 -21.56 -4.43 -2.98
CA TRP A 42 -22.34 -3.63 -2.04
C TRP A 42 -23.82 -3.67 -2.39
N ILE A 43 -24.65 -4.08 -1.44
CA ILE A 43 -26.11 -4.12 -1.56
C ILE A 43 -26.72 -3.12 -0.59
N LYS A 44 -27.72 -2.35 -1.05
CA LYS A 44 -28.46 -1.43 -0.19
C LYS A 44 -29.44 -2.20 0.69
N ALA A 45 -29.04 -2.51 1.92
CA ALA A 45 -29.84 -3.25 2.90
C ALA A 45 -31.00 -2.41 3.49
N SER A 46 -30.82 -1.09 3.65
CA SER A 46 -31.88 -0.19 4.10
C SER A 46 -31.63 1.28 3.66
N LYS A 47 -32.48 2.22 4.11
CA LYS A 47 -32.40 3.64 3.71
C LYS A 47 -30.99 4.24 3.88
N ASN A 48 -30.34 3.93 5.01
CA ASN A 48 -29.02 4.45 5.40
C ASN A 48 -28.05 3.31 5.73
N ARG A 49 -28.15 2.19 5.01
CA ARG A 49 -27.27 1.05 5.23
C ARG A 49 -27.03 0.29 3.94
N TRP A 50 -25.75 0.14 3.64
CA TRP A 50 -25.26 -0.78 2.63
C TRP A 50 -24.45 -1.86 3.32
N GLU A 51 -24.48 -3.06 2.78
CA GLU A 51 -23.76 -4.21 3.28
C GLU A 51 -23.04 -4.94 2.16
N ARG A 52 -21.91 -5.57 2.50
CA ARG A 52 -21.23 -6.53 1.62
C ARG A 52 -20.49 -7.56 2.45
N ILE A 53 -20.13 -8.67 1.82
CA ILE A 53 -19.13 -9.59 2.33
C ILE A 53 -17.79 -9.26 1.67
N ASP A 54 -16.71 -9.20 2.45
CA ASP A 54 -15.37 -9.00 1.91
C ASP A 54 -14.70 -10.30 1.46
N GLU A 55 -13.46 -10.18 0.97
CA GLU A 55 -12.70 -11.31 0.44
C GLU A 55 -12.51 -12.45 1.45
N TRP A 56 -12.57 -12.15 2.75
CA TRP A 56 -12.36 -13.09 3.85
C TRP A 56 -13.65 -13.67 4.42
N GLY A 57 -14.81 -13.08 4.10
CA GLY A 57 -16.11 -13.50 4.63
C GLY A 57 -16.66 -12.59 5.73
N ASN A 58 -16.05 -11.43 5.98
CA ASN A 58 -16.53 -10.49 6.99
C ASN A 58 -17.72 -9.68 6.46
N LEU A 59 -18.68 -9.38 7.33
CA LEU A 59 -19.77 -8.47 7.00
C LEU A 59 -19.32 -7.03 7.20
N TRP A 60 -19.31 -6.26 6.12
CA TRP A 60 -19.07 -4.83 6.12
C TRP A 60 -20.38 -4.07 6.04
N ALA A 61 -20.42 -2.90 6.69
CA ALA A 61 -21.52 -1.96 6.52
C ALA A 61 -21.03 -0.53 6.30
N ARG A 62 -21.84 0.27 5.60
CA ARG A 62 -21.63 1.72 5.44
C ARG A 62 -22.96 2.47 5.38
N VAL A 63 -22.93 3.75 5.74
CA VAL A 63 -24.14 4.57 5.88
C VAL A 63 -24.63 5.17 4.57
N ASP A 64 -23.72 5.35 3.61
CA ASP A 64 -23.98 5.93 2.29
C ASP A 64 -23.29 5.13 1.17
N ALA A 65 -23.46 5.54 -0.07
CA ALA A 65 -22.96 4.79 -1.23
C ALA A 65 -21.46 4.97 -1.50
N THR A 66 -20.78 5.91 -0.84
CA THR A 66 -19.41 6.33 -1.20
C THR A 66 -18.40 6.12 -0.07
N SER A 67 -18.84 6.08 1.18
CA SER A 67 -18.02 5.80 2.35
C SER A 67 -17.36 4.42 2.26
N LYS A 68 -16.17 4.31 2.86
CA LYS A 68 -15.37 3.06 2.88
C LYS A 68 -16.07 1.93 3.65
N GLY A 69 -16.87 2.27 4.65
CA GLY A 69 -17.51 1.32 5.56
C GLY A 69 -16.56 0.76 6.61
N GLU A 70 -17.10 -0.15 7.42
CA GLU A 70 -16.37 -0.85 8.48
C GLU A 70 -16.85 -2.30 8.61
N VAL A 71 -16.01 -3.15 9.21
CA VAL A 71 -16.40 -4.51 9.60
C VAL A 71 -17.37 -4.42 10.78
N VAL A 72 -18.64 -4.76 10.54
CA VAL A 72 -19.65 -4.84 11.58
C VAL A 72 -19.72 -6.23 12.21
N LYS A 73 -19.31 -7.26 11.47
CA LYS A 73 -19.14 -8.62 11.98
C LYS A 73 -17.95 -9.28 11.29
N GLY A 74 -16.93 -9.62 12.08
CA GLY A 74 -15.80 -10.44 11.64
C GLY A 74 -16.21 -11.90 11.47
N VAL A 75 -15.48 -12.62 10.63
CA VAL A 75 -15.63 -14.06 10.46
C VAL A 75 -15.05 -14.85 11.65
N LEU A 76 -14.17 -14.22 12.42
CA LEU A 76 -13.68 -14.67 13.71
C LEU A 76 -14.33 -13.81 14.81
N GLU A 77 -15.10 -14.44 15.71
CA GLU A 77 -15.65 -13.75 16.87
C GLU A 77 -14.67 -13.83 18.05
N GLY A 78 -13.95 -14.96 18.16
CA GLY A 78 -12.90 -15.19 19.15
C GLY A 78 -11.66 -15.88 18.57
N ALA A 79 -10.62 -16.01 19.39
CA ALA A 79 -9.35 -16.62 18.97
C ALA A 79 -9.46 -18.15 18.82
N GLU A 80 -10.47 -18.76 19.43
CA GLU A 80 -10.87 -20.16 19.30
C GLU A 80 -11.35 -20.53 17.90
N ASP A 81 -11.87 -19.55 17.14
CA ASP A 81 -12.38 -19.78 15.79
C ASP A 81 -11.27 -19.96 14.76
N ILE A 82 -10.03 -19.56 15.11
CA ILE A 82 -8.89 -19.51 14.18
C ILE A 82 -8.76 -20.84 13.45
N ASP A 83 -8.63 -21.95 14.16
CA ASP A 83 -8.31 -23.27 13.56
C ASP A 83 -9.38 -23.76 12.57
N SER A 84 -10.64 -23.38 12.78
CA SER A 84 -11.75 -23.79 11.91
C SER A 84 -11.94 -22.91 10.68
N TYR A 85 -11.35 -21.71 10.68
CA TYR A 85 -11.50 -20.79 9.57
C TYR A 85 -10.64 -21.20 8.37
N GLU A 86 -11.26 -21.29 7.19
CA GLU A 86 -10.58 -21.55 5.92
C GLU A 86 -10.38 -20.24 5.13
N PHE A 87 -9.11 -19.95 4.83
CA PHE A 87 -8.71 -18.87 3.93
C PHE A 87 -9.02 -19.24 2.48
N PRO A 88 -9.30 -18.26 1.60
CA PRO A 88 -9.26 -18.48 0.15
C PRO A 88 -7.91 -19.08 -0.27
N ASP A 89 -7.93 -19.97 -1.26
CA ASP A 89 -6.75 -20.68 -1.73
C ASP A 89 -6.00 -19.88 -2.80
N PHE A 90 -4.91 -19.23 -2.41
CA PHE A 90 -4.04 -18.45 -3.30
C PHE A 90 -2.88 -19.26 -3.90
N SER A 91 -2.79 -20.56 -3.62
CA SER A 91 -1.65 -21.39 -4.04
C SER A 91 -1.69 -21.77 -5.52
N LYS A 92 -2.86 -21.69 -6.16
CA LYS A 92 -3.09 -22.09 -7.55
C LYS A 92 -2.55 -21.07 -8.54
N TYR A 93 -1.56 -21.47 -9.33
CA TYR A 93 -0.96 -20.59 -10.34
C TYR A 93 -1.94 -20.20 -11.47
N ASP A 94 -2.95 -21.02 -11.77
CA ASP A 94 -3.93 -20.72 -12.82
C ASP A 94 -4.68 -19.40 -12.56
N ASP A 95 -4.87 -19.04 -11.29
CA ASP A 95 -5.49 -17.77 -10.89
C ASP A 95 -4.60 -16.54 -11.16
N TYR A 96 -3.33 -16.75 -11.55
CA TYR A 96 -2.37 -15.70 -11.89
C TYR A 96 -2.16 -15.58 -13.40
N LYS A 97 -2.85 -16.36 -14.24
CA LYS A 97 -2.73 -16.28 -15.70
C LYS A 97 -3.16 -14.92 -16.27
N ALA A 98 -4.12 -14.25 -15.64
CA ALA A 98 -4.48 -12.87 -15.99
C ALA A 98 -3.31 -11.89 -15.75
N VAL A 99 -2.50 -12.12 -14.70
CA VAL A 99 -1.30 -11.34 -14.39
C VAL A 99 -0.21 -11.57 -15.43
N GLU A 100 0.06 -12.83 -15.77
CA GLU A 100 1.02 -13.23 -16.82
C GLU A 100 0.67 -12.58 -18.18
N GLN A 101 -0.63 -12.51 -18.51
CA GLN A 101 -1.12 -11.83 -19.70
C GLN A 101 -0.90 -10.31 -19.63
N ALA A 102 -1.14 -9.69 -18.47
CA ALA A 102 -0.92 -8.26 -18.26
C ALA A 102 0.56 -7.88 -18.42
N VAL A 103 1.47 -8.71 -17.89
CA VAL A 103 2.92 -8.57 -18.06
C VAL A 103 3.29 -8.66 -19.54
N SER A 104 2.82 -9.71 -20.24
CA SER A 104 3.11 -9.95 -21.65
C SER A 104 2.61 -8.82 -22.57
N ASN A 105 1.45 -8.23 -22.25
CA ASN A 105 0.86 -7.15 -23.04
C ASN A 105 1.53 -5.78 -22.82
N ASN A 106 2.34 -5.61 -21.77
CA ASN A 106 2.89 -4.32 -21.36
C ASN A 106 4.40 -4.39 -21.06
N PRO A 107 5.25 -4.85 -22.00
CA PRO A 107 6.66 -5.14 -21.73
C PRO A 107 7.49 -3.92 -21.27
N GLY A 108 7.06 -2.71 -21.62
CA GLY A 108 7.73 -1.45 -21.24
C GLY A 108 7.18 -0.77 -19.99
N LYS A 109 6.20 -1.37 -19.28
CA LYS A 109 5.63 -0.84 -18.02
C LYS A 109 6.20 -1.57 -16.81
N TRP A 110 6.23 -0.89 -15.67
CA TRP A 110 6.51 -1.53 -14.39
C TRP A 110 5.23 -2.18 -13.85
N ILE A 111 5.23 -3.50 -13.72
CA ILE A 111 4.02 -4.25 -13.36
C ILE A 111 3.99 -4.54 -11.85
N ILE A 112 2.90 -4.14 -11.19
CA ILE A 112 2.70 -4.29 -9.75
C ILE A 112 1.64 -5.37 -9.48
N GLY A 113 2.03 -6.46 -8.82
CA GLY A 113 1.09 -7.44 -8.27
C GLY A 113 0.36 -6.88 -7.03
N THR A 114 -0.97 -6.87 -7.07
CA THR A 114 -1.79 -6.35 -5.94
C THR A 114 -1.99 -7.39 -4.85
N MET A 115 -1.54 -7.09 -3.64
CA MET A 115 -1.72 -7.93 -2.46
C MET A 115 -2.85 -7.38 -1.57
N PRO A 116 -3.68 -8.23 -0.93
CA PRO A 116 -4.83 -7.77 -0.14
C PRO A 116 -4.45 -7.11 1.20
N GLY A 117 -3.17 -7.13 1.54
CA GLY A 117 -2.60 -6.66 2.79
C GLY A 117 -1.42 -7.56 3.17
N PHE A 118 -0.69 -7.15 4.19
CA PHE A 118 0.17 -8.06 4.94
C PHE A 118 -0.59 -8.50 6.21
N THR A 119 0.14 -9.15 7.12
CA THR A 119 -0.40 -9.85 8.28
C THR A 119 -1.40 -9.02 9.07
N PHE A 120 -1.08 -7.76 9.41
CA PHE A 120 -1.92 -6.94 10.27
C PHE A 120 -3.22 -6.52 9.59
N ASN A 121 -3.21 -6.13 8.31
CA ASN A 121 -4.38 -5.62 7.61
C ASN A 121 -5.37 -6.74 7.37
N ILE A 122 -4.87 -7.95 7.10
CA ILE A 122 -5.70 -9.14 6.95
C ILE A 122 -6.26 -9.53 8.32
N ALA A 123 -5.41 -9.70 9.33
CA ALA A 123 -5.84 -10.15 10.66
C ALA A 123 -6.85 -9.19 11.30
N ARG A 124 -6.64 -7.86 11.20
CA ARG A 124 -7.56 -6.87 11.77
C ARG A 124 -8.95 -6.88 11.13
N LYS A 125 -9.07 -7.34 9.87
CA LYS A 125 -10.36 -7.45 9.16
C LYS A 125 -11.12 -8.72 9.57
N LEU A 126 -10.41 -9.80 9.88
CA LEU A 126 -11.02 -11.09 10.25
C LEU A 126 -11.84 -11.00 11.55
N PHE A 127 -11.52 -10.05 12.41
CA PHE A 127 -12.31 -9.70 13.58
C PHE A 127 -12.96 -8.34 13.41
N LYS A 128 -13.82 -7.96 14.36
CA LYS A 128 -14.04 -6.55 14.65
C LYS A 128 -12.74 -5.92 15.19
N LEU A 129 -12.39 -4.70 14.77
CA LEU A 129 -11.07 -4.11 15.04
C LEU A 129 -10.70 -4.10 16.53
N GLU A 130 -11.61 -3.68 17.41
CA GLU A 130 -11.37 -3.65 18.85
C GLU A 130 -11.11 -5.06 19.43
N ASN A 131 -11.77 -6.09 18.91
CA ASN A 131 -11.57 -7.47 19.37
C ASN A 131 -10.17 -7.95 18.98
N TYR A 132 -9.74 -7.66 17.75
CA TYR A 132 -8.38 -8.00 17.32
C TYR A 132 -7.32 -7.28 18.16
N LEU A 133 -7.49 -5.98 18.43
CA LEU A 133 -6.55 -5.21 19.25
C LEU A 133 -6.49 -5.75 20.69
N CYS A 134 -7.63 -6.14 21.28
CA CYS A 134 -7.67 -6.80 22.58
C CYS A 134 -6.96 -8.16 22.55
N ASN A 135 -7.24 -9.00 21.56
CA ASN A 135 -6.61 -10.32 21.41
C ASN A 135 -5.09 -10.21 21.21
N LEU A 136 -4.61 -9.18 20.50
CA LEU A 136 -3.18 -8.92 20.31
C LEU A 136 -2.46 -8.63 21.65
N MET A 137 -3.18 -8.14 22.65
CA MET A 137 -2.64 -7.89 23.98
C MET A 137 -2.85 -9.05 24.96
N LEU A 138 -3.98 -9.75 24.87
CA LEU A 138 -4.41 -10.74 25.86
C LEU A 138 -4.10 -12.19 25.45
N GLU A 139 -4.05 -12.47 24.15
CA GLU A 139 -4.02 -13.81 23.55
C GLU A 139 -2.95 -13.89 22.45
N LEU A 140 -1.78 -13.29 22.71
CA LEU A 140 -0.73 -13.08 21.71
C LEU A 140 -0.26 -14.39 21.05
N ASP A 141 -0.20 -15.51 21.77
CA ASP A 141 0.19 -16.82 21.20
C ASP A 141 -0.83 -17.33 20.17
N LYS A 142 -2.13 -17.10 20.40
CA LYS A 142 -3.17 -17.43 19.42
C LYS A 142 -3.11 -16.50 18.22
N MET A 143 -2.87 -15.21 18.45
CA MET A 143 -2.68 -14.25 17.35
C MET A 143 -1.44 -14.59 16.52
N HIS A 144 -0.33 -15.00 17.15
CA HIS A 144 0.85 -15.49 16.46
C HIS A 144 0.52 -16.68 15.56
N HIS A 145 -0.35 -17.61 16.00
CA HIS A 145 -0.80 -18.74 15.20
C HIS A 145 -1.59 -18.28 13.96
N LEU A 146 -2.57 -17.39 14.14
CA LEU A 146 -3.31 -16.78 13.02
C LEU A 146 -2.37 -16.09 12.03
N HIS A 147 -1.45 -15.27 12.54
CA HIS A 147 -0.49 -14.53 11.74
C HIS A 147 0.41 -15.46 10.92
N ASN A 148 0.87 -16.59 11.49
CA ASN A 148 1.65 -17.58 10.75
C ASN A 148 0.88 -18.19 9.57
N ARG A 149 -0.43 -18.39 9.73
CA ARG A 149 -1.30 -18.90 8.65
C ARG A 149 -1.47 -17.86 7.54
N ILE A 150 -1.67 -16.59 7.91
CA ILE A 150 -1.71 -15.48 6.95
C ILE A 150 -0.37 -15.36 6.21
N ASP A 151 0.75 -15.38 6.93
CA ASP A 151 2.08 -15.29 6.33
C ASP A 151 2.31 -16.41 5.31
N LYS A 152 1.89 -17.65 5.62
CA LYS A 152 2.01 -18.77 4.70
C LYS A 152 1.24 -18.54 3.40
N MET A 153 0.02 -18.03 3.50
CA MET A 153 -0.78 -17.65 2.32
C MET A 153 -0.09 -16.55 1.52
N LEU A 154 0.45 -15.52 2.17
CA LEU A 154 1.19 -14.43 1.53
C LEU A 154 2.46 -14.91 0.81
N GLU A 155 3.16 -15.90 1.37
CA GLU A 155 4.31 -16.54 0.71
C GLU A 155 3.92 -17.19 -0.62
N ASP A 156 2.80 -17.92 -0.64
CA ASP A 156 2.31 -18.58 -1.86
C ASP A 156 1.94 -17.54 -2.94
N MET A 157 1.33 -16.43 -2.53
CA MET A 157 1.03 -15.30 -3.42
C MET A 157 2.29 -14.66 -4.00
N ILE A 158 3.31 -14.40 -3.18
CA ILE A 158 4.60 -13.83 -3.62
C ILE A 158 5.25 -14.73 -4.68
N ILE A 159 5.26 -16.04 -4.44
CA ILE A 159 5.83 -17.02 -5.36
C ILE A 159 5.06 -17.03 -6.69
N ASN A 160 3.72 -16.99 -6.65
CA ASN A 160 2.90 -17.01 -7.86
C ASN A 160 2.99 -15.69 -8.64
N TYR A 161 3.06 -14.55 -7.97
CA TYR A 161 3.32 -13.26 -8.61
C TYR A 161 4.68 -13.21 -9.32
N SER A 162 5.72 -13.72 -8.66
CA SER A 162 7.06 -13.85 -9.26
C SER A 162 7.04 -14.73 -10.51
N LYS A 163 6.39 -15.90 -10.45
CA LYS A 163 6.23 -16.78 -11.63
C LYS A 163 5.48 -16.10 -12.78
N ALA A 164 4.48 -15.27 -12.46
CA ALA A 164 3.72 -14.51 -13.45
C ALA A 164 4.52 -13.34 -14.06
N GLY A 165 5.69 -13.01 -13.50
CA GLY A 165 6.63 -12.03 -14.06
C GLY A 165 6.38 -10.57 -13.66
N VAL A 166 5.73 -10.33 -12.51
CA VAL A 166 5.61 -8.95 -11.99
C VAL A 166 6.95 -8.38 -11.56
N ASP A 167 7.10 -7.06 -11.59
CA ASP A 167 8.31 -6.37 -11.15
C ASP A 167 8.30 -6.08 -9.64
N SER A 168 7.11 -5.91 -9.08
CA SER A 168 6.92 -5.67 -7.65
C SER A 168 5.58 -6.21 -7.17
N ILE A 169 5.45 -6.36 -5.85
CA ILE A 169 4.14 -6.44 -5.19
C ILE A 169 3.85 -5.14 -4.45
N MET A 170 2.58 -4.81 -4.31
CA MET A 170 2.12 -3.70 -3.47
C MET A 170 0.97 -4.12 -2.58
N PHE A 171 1.04 -3.74 -1.31
CA PHE A 171 -0.02 -3.95 -0.33
C PHE A 171 -0.35 -2.67 0.43
N VAL A 172 -1.58 -2.63 0.94
CA VAL A 172 -2.04 -1.60 1.89
C VAL A 172 -1.93 -2.16 3.30
N GLU A 173 -1.27 -1.42 4.18
CA GLU A 173 -1.09 -1.78 5.57
C GLU A 173 -1.16 -0.53 6.46
N ASP A 174 -2.38 -0.16 6.85
CA ASP A 174 -2.63 1.09 7.59
C ASP A 174 -2.21 0.97 9.06
N TRP A 175 -1.01 1.47 9.34
CA TRP A 175 -0.45 1.51 10.69
C TRP A 175 -0.69 2.82 11.42
N GLY A 176 -1.11 3.89 10.74
CA GLY A 176 -1.09 5.24 11.28
C GLY A 176 -2.47 5.77 11.67
N THR A 177 -2.48 6.56 12.74
CA THR A 177 -3.52 7.58 13.01
C THR A 177 -3.01 8.94 12.55
N GLN A 178 -3.73 10.03 12.80
CA GLN A 178 -3.24 11.38 12.50
C GLN A 178 -2.06 11.83 13.38
N MET A 179 -1.77 11.13 14.49
CA MET A 179 -0.73 11.55 15.44
C MET A 179 0.40 10.54 15.61
N GLN A 180 0.09 9.24 15.53
CA GLN A 180 1.02 8.17 15.85
C GLN A 180 0.55 6.83 15.26
N THR A 181 1.36 5.78 15.45
CA THR A 181 0.97 4.41 15.08
C THR A 181 -0.25 3.92 15.88
N LEU A 182 -1.10 3.12 15.25
CA LEU A 182 -2.32 2.53 15.81
C LEU A 182 -2.01 1.55 16.95
N ILE A 183 -0.88 0.85 16.87
CA ILE A 183 -0.34 0.02 17.95
C ILE A 183 1.00 0.58 18.44
N SER A 184 1.43 0.14 19.62
CA SER A 184 2.74 0.49 20.15
C SER A 184 3.86 0.10 19.17
N PRO A 185 4.81 1.01 18.86
CA PRO A 185 5.97 0.66 18.03
C PRO A 185 6.76 -0.53 18.60
N ALA A 186 6.87 -0.65 19.92
CA ALA A 186 7.56 -1.78 20.55
C ALA A 186 6.87 -3.13 20.23
N LEU A 187 5.54 -3.15 20.20
CA LEU A 187 4.78 -4.32 19.80
C LEU A 187 4.94 -4.59 18.29
N TRP A 188 4.98 -3.55 17.47
CA TRP A 188 5.26 -3.67 16.04
C TRP A 188 6.61 -4.34 15.78
N TYR A 189 7.68 -3.87 16.42
CA TYR A 189 9.02 -4.46 16.28
C TYR A 189 9.10 -5.89 16.83
N LYS A 190 8.33 -6.21 17.88
CA LYS A 190 8.30 -7.55 18.45
C LYS A 190 7.59 -8.55 17.53
N GLU A 191 6.43 -8.18 17.00
CA GLU A 191 5.52 -9.13 16.35
C GLU A 191 5.50 -9.03 14.83
N PHE A 192 5.47 -7.81 14.27
CA PHE A 192 5.25 -7.62 12.84
C PHE A 192 6.56 -7.43 12.07
N PHE A 193 7.57 -6.78 12.65
CA PHE A 193 8.87 -6.60 11.99
C PHE A 193 9.50 -7.92 11.51
N PRO A 194 9.55 -9.02 12.30
CA PRO A 194 10.10 -10.29 11.81
C PRO A 194 9.33 -10.85 10.61
N ARG A 195 8.01 -10.65 10.57
CA ARG A 195 7.12 -11.12 9.49
C ARG A 195 7.34 -10.32 8.22
N PHE A 196 7.40 -9.00 8.34
CA PHE A 196 7.79 -8.11 7.25
C PHE A 196 9.14 -8.51 6.67
N LYS A 197 10.15 -8.70 7.53
CA LYS A 197 11.49 -9.09 7.11
C LYS A 197 11.49 -10.42 6.36
N LYS A 198 10.72 -11.40 6.84
CA LYS A 198 10.56 -12.71 6.18
C LYS A 198 9.90 -12.59 4.80
N LEU A 199 8.77 -11.90 4.70
CA LEU A 199 8.00 -11.76 3.45
C LEU A 199 8.76 -10.91 2.42
N CYS A 200 9.37 -9.80 2.83
CA CYS A 200 10.17 -8.97 1.94
C CYS A 200 11.42 -9.73 1.45
N SER A 201 12.09 -10.46 2.34
CA SER A 201 13.23 -11.30 1.95
C SER A 201 12.84 -12.39 0.93
N LEU A 202 11.64 -12.97 1.05
CA LEU A 202 11.14 -13.93 0.07
C LEU A 202 10.89 -13.24 -1.28
N ALA A 203 10.21 -12.09 -1.27
CA ALA A 203 9.96 -11.29 -2.47
C ALA A 203 11.28 -10.95 -3.20
N HIS A 204 12.29 -10.47 -2.48
CA HIS A 204 13.60 -10.18 -3.08
C HIS A 204 14.31 -11.42 -3.63
N LYS A 205 14.24 -12.58 -2.95
CA LYS A 205 14.77 -13.86 -3.47
C LYS A 205 14.06 -14.30 -4.75
N CYS A 206 12.80 -13.94 -4.89
CA CYS A 206 11.98 -14.14 -6.08
C CYS A 206 12.19 -13.07 -7.16
N GLY A 207 13.11 -12.11 -6.94
CA GLY A 207 13.44 -11.07 -7.90
C GLY A 207 12.41 -9.93 -8.02
N ILE A 208 11.46 -9.83 -7.08
CA ILE A 208 10.42 -8.80 -7.10
C ILE A 208 10.65 -7.76 -6.00
N ARG A 209 10.31 -6.49 -6.27
CA ARG A 209 10.37 -5.39 -5.30
C ARG A 209 9.14 -5.34 -4.42
N VAL A 210 9.23 -4.67 -3.27
CA VAL A 210 8.15 -4.58 -2.27
C VAL A 210 7.73 -3.14 -2.04
N PHE A 211 6.50 -2.82 -2.42
CA PHE A 211 5.89 -1.52 -2.23
C PHE A 211 4.83 -1.60 -1.14
N MET A 212 4.75 -0.57 -0.30
CA MET A 212 3.78 -0.51 0.77
C MET A 212 3.10 0.85 0.79
N HIS A 213 1.77 0.83 0.88
CA HIS A 213 0.99 2.00 1.28
C HIS A 213 0.63 1.91 2.77
N SER A 214 0.66 3.05 3.46
CA SER A 214 0.01 3.20 4.77
C SER A 214 -0.58 4.58 4.90
N CYS A 215 -1.82 4.65 5.39
CA CYS A 215 -2.38 5.88 5.90
C CYS A 215 -1.79 6.28 7.27
N GLY A 216 -1.84 7.57 7.58
CA GLY A 216 -1.51 8.13 8.90
C GLY A 216 -0.01 8.18 9.21
N ALA A 217 0.30 8.62 10.44
CA ALA A 217 1.64 8.89 10.93
C ALA A 217 2.33 7.59 11.38
N ILE A 218 3.30 7.14 10.58
CA ILE A 218 4.03 5.88 10.84
C ILE A 218 5.54 6.08 11.04
N GLY A 219 6.00 7.32 11.24
CA GLY A 219 7.42 7.66 11.33
C GLY A 219 8.23 6.82 12.33
N ALA A 220 7.59 6.36 13.42
CA ALA A 220 8.22 5.52 14.43
C ALA A 220 8.65 4.12 13.91
N ILE A 221 8.03 3.62 12.84
CA ILE A 221 8.30 2.30 12.28
C ILE A 221 8.93 2.34 10.87
N ILE A 222 9.03 3.51 10.23
CA ILE A 222 9.70 3.65 8.93
C ILE A 222 11.12 3.05 8.91
N PRO A 223 11.99 3.28 9.93
CA PRO A 223 13.31 2.65 9.95
C PRO A 223 13.26 1.12 9.89
N GLY A 224 12.33 0.51 10.63
CA GLY A 224 12.11 -0.93 10.63
C GLY A 224 11.52 -1.45 9.31
N LEU A 225 10.63 -0.68 8.66
CA LEU A 225 10.11 -1.03 7.34
C LEU A 225 11.21 -1.06 6.27
N ILE A 226 12.10 -0.05 6.30
CA ILE A 226 13.28 0.00 5.43
C ILE A 226 14.21 -1.19 5.72
N GLU A 227 14.53 -1.45 6.98
CA GLU A 227 15.38 -2.58 7.36
C GLU A 227 14.78 -3.94 6.99
N ALA A 228 13.44 -4.07 7.05
CA ALA A 228 12.75 -5.29 6.67
C ALA A 228 12.82 -5.56 5.16
N GLY A 229 13.08 -4.54 4.34
CA GLY A 229 13.22 -4.68 2.88
C GLY A 229 12.07 -4.07 2.07
N VAL A 230 11.31 -3.11 2.62
CA VAL A 230 10.39 -2.31 1.81
C VAL A 230 11.19 -1.39 0.91
N ASP A 231 11.00 -1.49 -0.41
CA ASP A 231 11.72 -0.70 -1.42
C ASP A 231 11.07 0.67 -1.66
N LEU A 232 9.76 0.76 -1.44
CA LEU A 232 8.96 1.96 -1.69
C LEU A 232 7.84 2.12 -0.66
N LEU A 233 7.71 3.34 -0.13
CA LEU A 233 6.58 3.76 0.70
C LEU A 233 5.71 4.76 -0.06
N GLN A 234 4.43 4.45 -0.20
CA GLN A 234 3.43 5.34 -0.78
C GLN A 234 2.72 6.08 0.36
N PHE A 235 2.73 7.42 0.30
CA PHE A 235 2.01 8.27 1.24
C PHE A 235 1.17 9.31 0.52
N ASP A 236 -0.14 9.33 0.79
CA ASP A 236 -1.02 10.40 0.32
C ASP A 236 -0.88 11.70 1.13
N GLN A 237 -0.32 11.59 2.35
CA GLN A 237 -0.08 12.69 3.28
C GLN A 237 1.43 12.83 3.57
N PRO A 238 2.26 13.25 2.59
CA PRO A 238 3.69 13.40 2.80
C PRO A 238 4.03 14.48 3.85
N ARG A 239 3.19 15.51 4.04
CA ARG A 239 3.45 16.54 5.07
C ARG A 239 3.32 16.00 6.49
N LEU A 240 2.47 14.99 6.70
CA LEU A 240 2.34 14.32 7.99
C LEU A 240 3.67 13.69 8.46
N HIS A 241 4.52 13.29 7.51
CA HIS A 241 5.84 12.71 7.79
C HIS A 241 6.95 13.77 7.80
N GLY A 242 6.72 14.90 7.12
CA GLY A 242 7.69 15.97 6.91
C GLY A 242 8.66 15.65 5.77
N ILE A 243 8.72 16.50 4.74
CA ILE A 243 9.54 16.25 3.54
C ILE A 243 11.04 16.13 3.88
N ASP A 244 11.53 16.92 4.83
CA ASP A 244 12.92 16.83 5.30
C ASP A 244 13.22 15.51 6.04
N ASN A 245 12.26 15.01 6.82
CA ASN A 245 12.40 13.71 7.48
C ASN A 245 12.42 12.59 6.45
N LEU A 246 11.52 12.64 5.45
CA LEU A 246 11.51 11.70 4.32
C LEU A 246 12.86 11.70 3.61
N ALA A 247 13.38 12.87 3.23
CA ALA A 247 14.69 13.01 2.61
C ALA A 247 15.82 12.42 3.49
N SER A 248 15.76 12.62 4.81
CA SER A 248 16.77 12.09 5.75
C SER A 248 16.83 10.56 5.80
N TYR A 249 15.71 9.86 5.52
CA TYR A 249 15.73 8.40 5.39
C TYR A 249 16.51 7.97 4.14
N GLN A 250 16.41 8.74 3.04
CA GLN A 250 17.12 8.47 1.79
C GLN A 250 18.61 8.81 1.82
N ASP A 251 19.07 9.51 2.86
CA ASP A 251 20.49 9.74 3.11
C ASP A 251 21.14 8.53 3.82
N LYS A 252 20.32 7.64 4.41
CA LYS A 252 20.75 6.45 5.15
C LYS A 252 20.51 5.14 4.41
N ALA A 253 19.52 5.11 3.51
CA ALA A 253 19.12 3.91 2.78
C ALA A 253 18.50 4.25 1.42
N ASN A 254 18.45 3.27 0.51
CA ASN A 254 17.80 3.40 -0.78
C ASN A 254 16.28 3.14 -0.65
N ILE A 255 15.54 4.10 -0.09
CA ILE A 255 14.08 4.05 0.03
C ILE A 255 13.40 5.03 -0.92
N THR A 256 12.46 4.53 -1.73
CA THR A 256 11.68 5.39 -2.64
C THR A 256 10.39 5.86 -1.97
N PHE A 257 10.02 7.12 -2.20
CA PHE A 257 8.70 7.64 -1.79
C PHE A 257 7.82 7.85 -3.02
N TRP A 258 6.57 7.40 -2.95
CA TRP A 258 5.56 7.67 -3.96
C TRP A 258 4.46 8.52 -3.34
N CYS A 259 4.40 9.79 -3.69
CA CYS A 259 3.48 10.73 -3.04
C CYS A 259 2.88 11.70 -4.07
N PRO A 260 1.58 12.03 -3.97
CA PRO A 260 1.05 13.27 -4.53
C PRO A 260 1.52 14.47 -3.70
N VAL A 261 1.14 15.68 -4.09
CA VAL A 261 1.10 16.83 -3.17
C VAL A 261 0.07 16.54 -2.08
N ASP A 262 0.32 16.99 -0.86
CA ASP A 262 -0.44 16.58 0.32
C ASP A 262 -1.95 16.82 0.21
N ILE A 263 -2.73 15.73 0.35
CA ILE A 263 -4.18 15.72 0.10
C ILE A 263 -5.01 16.37 1.21
N GLN A 264 -4.45 16.53 2.41
CA GLN A 264 -5.17 17.05 3.58
C GLN A 264 -4.81 18.51 3.89
N THR A 265 -3.64 18.96 3.47
CA THR A 265 -3.15 20.31 3.77
C THR A 265 -3.03 21.14 2.50
N THR A 266 -2.05 20.86 1.65
CA THR A 266 -1.69 21.74 0.53
C THR A 266 -2.74 21.76 -0.58
N LEU A 267 -3.26 20.59 -1.01
CA LEU A 267 -4.32 20.57 -2.03
C LEU A 267 -5.62 21.23 -1.55
N GLN A 268 -5.93 21.12 -0.25
CA GLN A 268 -7.13 21.72 0.37
C GLN A 268 -7.10 23.26 0.35
N THR A 269 -5.92 23.87 0.13
CA THR A 269 -5.83 25.33 0.03
C THR A 269 -6.44 25.89 -1.25
N GLY A 270 -6.53 25.08 -2.33
CA GLY A 270 -6.90 25.58 -3.66
C GLY A 270 -5.97 26.68 -4.17
N ASN A 271 -4.72 26.73 -3.71
CA ASN A 271 -3.75 27.75 -4.11
C ASN A 271 -2.69 27.13 -5.02
N GLU A 272 -2.78 27.44 -6.32
CA GLU A 272 -1.85 26.94 -7.34
C GLU A 272 -0.38 27.22 -6.98
N GLU A 273 -0.06 28.41 -6.46
CA GLU A 273 1.31 28.77 -6.11
C GLU A 273 1.88 27.85 -5.01
N LEU A 274 1.09 27.60 -3.96
CA LEU A 274 1.47 26.70 -2.87
C LEU A 274 1.61 25.25 -3.35
N ILE A 275 0.67 24.78 -4.18
CA ILE A 275 0.68 23.43 -4.75
C ILE A 275 1.94 23.21 -5.60
N ARG A 276 2.24 24.15 -6.50
CA ARG A 276 3.46 24.07 -7.32
C ARG A 276 4.72 24.20 -6.46
N SER A 277 4.69 25.01 -5.40
CA SER A 277 5.83 25.14 -4.49
C SER A 277 6.15 23.82 -3.79
N GLU A 278 5.15 23.11 -3.31
CA GLU A 278 5.34 21.79 -2.70
C GLU A 278 5.83 20.75 -3.72
N ALA A 279 5.24 20.72 -4.92
CA ALA A 279 5.71 19.82 -5.98
C ALA A 279 7.20 20.05 -6.30
N ARG A 280 7.65 21.32 -6.36
CA ARG A 280 9.08 21.66 -6.51
C ARG A 280 9.92 21.16 -5.34
N GLU A 281 9.48 21.40 -4.11
CA GLU A 281 10.19 20.97 -2.90
C GLU A 281 10.40 19.45 -2.90
N MET A 282 9.39 18.67 -3.25
CA MET A 282 9.48 17.21 -3.33
C MET A 282 10.49 16.75 -4.40
N ILE A 283 10.52 17.40 -5.56
CA ILE A 283 11.52 17.12 -6.61
C ILE A 283 12.94 17.45 -6.12
N GLU A 284 13.12 18.60 -5.49
CA GLU A 284 14.42 19.07 -5.00
C GLU A 284 14.95 18.23 -3.84
N LYS A 285 14.07 17.80 -2.92
CA LYS A 285 14.46 17.08 -1.70
C LYS A 285 14.40 15.55 -1.81
N LEU A 286 13.46 14.98 -2.55
CA LEU A 286 13.27 13.53 -2.61
C LEU A 286 13.87 12.92 -3.89
N TRP A 287 13.64 13.54 -5.05
CA TRP A 287 14.13 12.98 -6.32
C TRP A 287 15.64 13.25 -6.53
N LYS A 288 16.10 14.48 -6.24
CA LYS A 288 17.52 14.92 -6.36
C LYS A 288 18.21 14.49 -7.67
N LYS A 289 17.45 14.28 -8.76
CA LYS A 289 17.86 13.62 -10.02
C LYS A 289 18.42 12.19 -9.90
N ARG A 290 18.64 11.67 -8.70
CA ARG A 290 19.23 10.34 -8.47
C ARG A 290 18.20 9.23 -8.51
N GLY A 291 16.92 9.52 -8.31
CA GLY A 291 15.87 8.52 -8.10
C GLY A 291 15.21 8.72 -6.74
N GLY A 292 14.63 7.67 -6.16
CA GLY A 292 14.03 7.74 -4.82
C GLY A 292 12.68 8.46 -4.73
N PHE A 293 12.11 8.95 -5.84
CA PHE A 293 10.80 9.59 -5.82
C PHE A 293 9.97 9.24 -7.05
N ILE A 294 8.71 8.90 -6.82
CA ILE A 294 7.67 8.75 -7.84
C ILE A 294 6.58 9.78 -7.57
N ALA A 295 6.31 10.62 -8.56
CA ALA A 295 5.27 11.63 -8.49
C ALA A 295 3.88 10.97 -8.57
N GLY A 296 3.08 11.17 -7.53
CA GLY A 296 1.77 10.54 -7.35
C GLY A 296 0.59 11.39 -7.77
N TYR A 297 -0.58 10.74 -7.82
CA TYR A 297 -1.89 11.37 -7.99
C TYR A 297 -2.89 10.60 -7.13
N TYR A 298 -3.68 11.31 -6.33
CA TYR A 298 -4.73 10.71 -5.52
C TYR A 298 -6.02 10.57 -6.33
N SER A 299 -6.46 9.35 -6.60
CA SER A 299 -7.53 9.07 -7.56
C SER A 299 -8.93 9.47 -7.07
N ASP A 300 -9.16 9.55 -5.76
CA ASP A 300 -10.49 9.78 -5.19
C ASP A 300 -10.70 11.24 -4.73
N ASN A 301 -10.57 12.17 -5.68
CA ASN A 301 -10.79 13.60 -5.45
C ASN A 301 -12.15 13.92 -4.78
N ALA A 302 -13.19 13.17 -5.15
CA ALA A 302 -14.55 13.37 -4.63
C ALA A 302 -14.62 13.17 -3.12
N SER A 303 -13.99 12.10 -2.59
CA SER A 303 -13.99 11.82 -1.15
C SER A 303 -13.21 12.84 -0.32
N ILE A 304 -12.29 13.58 -0.92
CA ILE A 304 -11.52 14.64 -0.25
C ILE A 304 -12.02 16.05 -0.61
N GLY A 305 -13.10 16.17 -1.38
CA GLY A 305 -13.74 17.46 -1.69
C GLY A 305 -12.88 18.40 -2.53
N ILE A 306 -11.95 17.88 -3.34
CA ILE A 306 -11.02 18.68 -4.15
C ILE A 306 -11.41 18.64 -5.63
N ASP A 307 -11.36 19.79 -6.31
CA ASP A 307 -11.44 19.84 -7.77
C ASP A 307 -10.16 19.20 -8.38
N PRO A 308 -10.27 18.22 -9.29
CA PRO A 308 -9.13 17.60 -9.94
C PRO A 308 -8.11 18.59 -10.52
N ALA A 309 -8.55 19.78 -10.95
CA ALA A 309 -7.68 20.82 -11.48
C ALA A 309 -6.52 21.19 -10.53
N TRP A 310 -6.74 21.13 -9.21
CA TRP A 310 -5.69 21.41 -8.22
C TRP A 310 -4.54 20.40 -8.28
N GLN A 311 -4.84 19.12 -8.47
CA GLN A 311 -3.81 18.08 -8.66
C GLN A 311 -3.12 18.19 -10.02
N GLU A 312 -3.82 18.66 -11.06
CA GLU A 312 -3.22 18.84 -12.39
C GLU A 312 -2.08 19.87 -12.36
N TYR A 313 -2.19 20.93 -11.54
CA TYR A 313 -1.08 21.88 -11.32
C TYR A 313 0.14 21.23 -10.67
N ALA A 314 -0.07 20.32 -9.72
CA ALA A 314 1.02 19.53 -9.13
C ALA A 314 1.68 18.63 -10.19
N CYS A 315 0.86 17.92 -10.96
CA CYS A 315 1.32 17.02 -12.03
C CYS A 315 2.14 17.76 -13.09
N ASP A 316 1.69 18.95 -13.50
CA ASP A 316 2.40 19.81 -14.45
C ASP A 316 3.76 20.23 -13.89
N GLU A 317 3.81 20.70 -12.64
CA GLU A 317 5.06 21.12 -12.02
C GLU A 317 6.04 19.95 -11.82
N PHE A 318 5.56 18.77 -11.41
CA PHE A 318 6.38 17.56 -11.34
C PHE A 318 7.03 17.22 -12.68
N VAL A 319 6.28 17.30 -13.79
CA VAL A 319 6.80 17.02 -15.13
C VAL A 319 7.76 18.10 -15.62
N LYS A 320 7.49 19.37 -15.31
CA LYS A 320 8.34 20.50 -15.68
C LYS A 320 9.70 20.45 -15.00
N ARG A 321 9.74 20.03 -13.73
CA ARG A 321 10.93 20.06 -12.87
C ARG A 321 11.65 18.72 -12.79
N GLY A 322 10.94 17.61 -12.97
CA GLY A 322 11.46 16.25 -12.94
C GLY A 322 12.15 15.82 -14.22
N LYS A 323 13.07 16.64 -14.74
CA LYS A 323 13.92 16.40 -15.92
C LYS A 323 15.39 16.69 -15.58
#